data_AF-U2RM22-F1
#
_entry.id   AF-U2RM22-F1
#
_cell.length_a   1.000
_cell.length_b   1.000
_cell.length_c   1.000
_cell.angle_alpha   90.00
_cell.angle_beta   90.00
_cell.angle_gamma   90.00
#
_symmetry.space_group_name_H-M   'P 1'
#
loop_
_entity.id
_entity.type
_entity.pdbx_description
1 polymer ?
#
loop_
_entity_poly.entity_id
_entity_poly.type
_entity_poly.pdbx_seq_one_letter_code
_entity_poly.pdbx_strand_id
1 'polypeptide(L)'
;MAEDMTRDFDDDEDAEELDSLDDRDDADRGVISDDYDDLDDDEDEDGLDDDDADDDDDDDDDEDDYEDATADEIDFVAALYREDGAPVVMPLSDACANDLDELIAQLRRMPGDTGAVGVASVNGEFFVVGRCRGRQVQVLLSDSLSSNDWPLARDVVDYLGLDVPDADDDDEDSEPVGDLDILADQGVSEFDMENILDDLDEDSGELAHRVIEKIKFAPQFDRVIHL
;
A
#
# COMPACT_ATOMS: atom_id res chain seq x y z
N MET A 1 45.44 -40.59 6.60
CA MET A 1 44.17 -41.25 6.25
C MET A 1 43.14 -40.12 6.25
N ALA A 2 43.04 -39.38 5.13
CA ALA A 2 42.23 -39.73 3.95
C ALA A 2 40.74 -39.45 4.27
N GLU A 3 39.96 -38.62 3.58
CA GLU A 3 40.07 -37.98 2.26
C GLU A 3 39.19 -36.71 2.19
N ASP A 4 39.66 -35.80 1.34
CA ASP A 4 38.97 -34.64 0.75
C ASP A 4 37.98 -35.16 -0.32
N MET A 5 36.76 -34.64 -0.34
CA MET A 5 35.81 -34.84 -1.46
C MET A 5 35.19 -33.50 -1.84
N THR A 6 35.99 -32.71 -2.53
CA THR A 6 35.53 -31.80 -3.58
C THR A 6 34.77 -32.62 -4.64
N ARG A 7 33.54 -32.18 -4.97
CA ARG A 7 32.78 -32.74 -6.10
C ARG A 7 32.23 -31.58 -6.92
N ASP A 8 33.06 -31.15 -7.86
CA ASP A 8 32.67 -30.38 -9.03
C ASP A 8 31.57 -31.15 -9.81
N PHE A 9 30.55 -30.43 -10.25
CA PHE A 9 29.54 -30.91 -11.18
C PHE A 9 29.40 -29.82 -12.27
N ASP A 10 30.26 -29.94 -13.28
CA ASP A 10 30.06 -29.42 -14.63
C ASP A 10 29.65 -30.60 -15.51
N ASP A 11 28.51 -30.50 -16.19
CA ASP A 11 28.12 -31.22 -17.44
C ASP A 11 26.78 -30.57 -17.87
N ASP A 12 26.78 -29.55 -18.72
CA ASP A 12 26.74 -29.57 -20.20
C ASP A 12 25.47 -30.18 -20.83
N GLU A 13 24.98 -29.44 -21.83
CA GLU A 13 24.09 -29.83 -22.94
C GLU A 13 22.63 -30.25 -22.65
N ASP A 14 21.68 -29.37 -23.01
CA ASP A 14 20.75 -29.69 -24.11
C ASP A 14 20.13 -28.40 -24.67
N ALA A 15 20.57 -28.06 -25.89
CA ALA A 15 20.00 -27.03 -26.73
C ALA A 15 18.99 -27.71 -27.67
N GLU A 16 17.69 -27.51 -27.43
CA GLU A 16 16.67 -27.92 -28.39
C GLU A 16 16.33 -26.74 -29.29
N GLU A 17 16.84 -26.83 -30.53
CA GLU A 17 16.38 -26.11 -31.70
C GLU A 17 14.86 -26.29 -31.86
N LEU A 18 14.11 -25.19 -31.94
CA LEU A 18 12.80 -25.22 -32.60
C LEU A 18 12.91 -24.59 -33.98
N ASP A 19 12.88 -25.52 -34.92
CA ASP A 19 12.96 -25.40 -36.36
C ASP A 19 11.86 -24.49 -36.92
N SER A 20 12.28 -23.68 -37.88
CA SER A 20 11.50 -22.75 -38.67
C SER A 20 10.76 -23.47 -39.80
N LEU A 21 9.44 -23.30 -39.91
CA LEU A 21 8.66 -23.51 -41.14
C LEU A 21 7.35 -22.72 -41.01
N ASP A 22 6.74 -22.09 -42.01
CA ASP A 22 7.07 -21.72 -43.38
C ASP A 22 5.80 -21.03 -43.92
N ASP A 23 5.99 -20.18 -44.92
CA ASP A 23 5.03 -19.85 -45.99
C ASP A 23 3.57 -19.50 -45.68
N ARG A 24 3.25 -18.21 -45.81
CA ARG A 24 2.07 -17.77 -46.59
C ARG A 24 2.40 -16.62 -47.53
N ASP A 25 2.64 -17.05 -48.76
CA ASP A 25 2.67 -16.33 -50.04
C ASP A 25 1.45 -15.41 -50.25
N ASP A 26 1.74 -14.24 -50.80
CA ASP A 26 1.02 -13.46 -51.82
C ASP A 26 -0.52 -13.52 -51.95
N ALA A 27 -1.14 -12.33 -51.96
CA ALA A 27 -1.87 -11.88 -53.16
C ALA A 27 -2.25 -10.39 -53.11
N ASP A 28 -1.60 -9.67 -54.02
CA ASP A 28 -1.94 -8.38 -54.61
C ASP A 28 -3.33 -8.37 -55.28
N ARG A 29 -4.23 -7.44 -54.89
CA ARG A 29 -5.40 -6.96 -55.66
C ARG A 29 -6.19 -5.98 -54.78
N GLY A 30 -6.55 -4.77 -55.17
CA GLY A 30 -6.52 -4.06 -56.44
C GLY A 30 -7.53 -2.91 -56.26
N VAL A 31 -7.11 -1.70 -56.62
CA VAL A 31 -7.92 -0.48 -56.61
C VAL A 31 -9.20 -0.68 -57.42
N ILE A 32 -10.36 -0.30 -56.87
CA ILE A 32 -11.54 0.03 -57.66
C ILE A 32 -12.14 1.32 -57.08
N SER A 33 -12.11 2.35 -57.91
CA SER A 33 -12.71 3.65 -57.70
C SER A 33 -14.13 3.69 -58.29
N ASP A 34 -14.95 4.51 -57.61
CA ASP A 34 -16.05 5.34 -58.09
C ASP A 34 -17.34 4.74 -58.70
N ASP A 35 -18.41 5.43 -58.28
CA ASP A 35 -19.68 5.74 -58.96
C ASP A 35 -20.83 4.73 -58.80
N TYR A 36 -21.80 5.11 -57.94
CA TYR A 36 -23.24 5.12 -58.27
C TYR A 36 -23.94 6.17 -57.40
N ASP A 37 -24.27 7.29 -58.03
CA ASP A 37 -25.34 8.21 -57.64
C ASP A 37 -26.73 7.55 -57.72
N ASP A 38 -27.70 8.25 -57.12
CA ASP A 38 -29.15 8.30 -57.39
C ASP A 38 -30.16 7.60 -56.44
N LEU A 39 -30.68 8.43 -55.51
CA LEU A 39 -32.09 8.93 -55.41
C LEU A 39 -33.03 8.47 -54.28
N ASP A 40 -33.83 9.48 -53.90
CA ASP A 40 -35.06 9.60 -53.09
C ASP A 40 -34.84 9.61 -51.56
N ASP A 41 -34.86 10.76 -50.88
CA ASP A 41 -35.91 11.81 -50.76
C ASP A 41 -37.18 11.28 -50.08
N ASP A 42 -37.27 11.52 -48.76
CA ASP A 42 -38.50 11.81 -48.04
C ASP A 42 -38.09 12.58 -46.77
N GLU A 43 -38.22 13.91 -46.86
CA GLU A 43 -38.34 14.82 -45.71
C GLU A 43 -39.61 14.49 -44.93
N ASP A 44 -39.49 14.30 -43.61
CA ASP A 44 -40.53 14.59 -42.60
C ASP A 44 -39.77 14.76 -41.26
N GLU A 45 -39.60 16.00 -40.80
CA GLU A 45 -40.49 16.71 -39.87
C GLU A 45 -39.98 16.59 -38.42
N ASP A 46 -39.23 17.63 -38.02
CA ASP A 46 -39.47 18.40 -36.80
C ASP A 46 -39.78 17.62 -35.50
N GLY A 47 -38.73 17.12 -34.85
CA GLY A 47 -38.75 16.78 -33.43
C GLY A 47 -37.72 17.62 -32.67
N LEU A 48 -38.13 18.79 -32.21
CA LEU A 48 -37.45 19.49 -31.12
C LEU A 48 -37.69 18.72 -29.82
N ASP A 49 -36.66 18.10 -29.28
CA ASP A 49 -36.33 18.00 -27.85
C ASP A 49 -34.84 18.43 -27.84
N ASP A 50 -34.44 19.67 -27.54
CA ASP A 50 -34.48 20.37 -26.24
C ASP A 50 -34.25 19.42 -25.06
N ASP A 51 -33.19 19.69 -24.29
CA ASP A 51 -32.64 18.92 -23.16
C ASP A 51 -32.26 17.45 -23.47
N ASP A 52 -31.02 16.97 -23.32
CA ASP A 52 -30.11 17.10 -22.20
C ASP A 52 -28.71 17.50 -22.70
N ALA A 53 -28.33 18.74 -22.39
CA ALA A 53 -26.99 18.93 -21.89
C ALA A 53 -27.04 18.31 -20.49
N ASP A 54 -26.57 17.07 -20.34
CA ASP A 54 -26.11 16.57 -19.04
C ASP A 54 -24.85 17.39 -18.69
N ASP A 55 -25.15 18.61 -18.28
CA ASP A 55 -24.35 19.57 -17.54
C ASP A 55 -24.14 18.94 -16.17
N ASP A 56 -22.89 18.64 -15.85
CA ASP A 56 -22.35 18.51 -14.49
C ASP A 56 -23.24 17.72 -13.49
N ASP A 57 -23.17 16.39 -13.55
CA ASP A 57 -22.79 15.69 -12.32
C ASP A 57 -21.23 15.70 -12.36
N ASP A 58 -20.57 16.83 -12.06
CA ASP A 58 -19.96 16.96 -10.73
C ASP A 58 -20.75 16.13 -9.70
N ASP A 59 -20.56 14.80 -9.75
CA ASP A 59 -20.16 14.09 -8.55
C ASP A 59 -18.88 14.84 -8.09
N ASP A 60 -19.07 16.02 -7.48
CA ASP A 60 -18.57 16.19 -6.12
C ASP A 60 -19.22 15.00 -5.37
N ASP A 61 -18.64 13.80 -5.57
CA ASP A 61 -18.56 12.82 -4.51
C ASP A 61 -18.19 13.72 -3.35
N ASP A 62 -19.13 13.90 -2.43
CA ASP A 62 -18.80 14.29 -1.08
C ASP A 62 -17.84 13.15 -0.65
N GLU A 63 -16.56 13.25 -1.06
CA GLU A 63 -15.43 12.64 -0.39
C GLU A 63 -15.73 13.07 1.03
N ASP A 64 -16.24 12.12 1.82
CA ASP A 64 -16.41 12.27 3.25
C ASP A 64 -15.00 12.64 3.73
N ASP A 65 -14.71 13.95 3.72
CA ASP A 65 -13.39 14.50 3.90
C ASP A 65 -13.17 14.35 5.39
N TYR A 66 -12.69 13.16 5.76
CA TYR A 66 -12.38 12.79 7.12
C TYR A 66 -11.59 13.93 7.71
N GLU A 67 -12.00 14.41 8.88
CA GLU A 67 -11.26 15.51 9.48
C GLU A 67 -9.82 15.01 9.75
N ASP A 68 -8.85 15.72 9.16
CA ASP A 68 -7.43 15.49 9.43
C ASP A 68 -7.19 15.41 10.95
N ALA A 69 -6.42 14.40 11.38
CA ALA A 69 -5.97 14.33 12.75
C ALA A 69 -5.21 15.60 13.11
N THR A 70 -5.64 16.23 14.19
CA THR A 70 -4.98 17.42 14.70
C THR A 70 -3.68 17.06 15.41
N ALA A 71 -2.81 18.04 15.60
CA ALA A 71 -1.53 17.81 16.31
C ALA A 71 -1.69 17.34 17.76
N ASP A 72 -2.87 17.52 18.38
CA ASP A 72 -3.17 17.02 19.73
C ASP A 72 -3.69 15.57 19.71
N GLU A 73 -4.19 15.08 18.57
CA GLU A 73 -4.66 13.70 18.36
C GLU A 73 -3.54 12.82 17.82
N ILE A 74 -2.50 13.37 17.21
CA ILE A 74 -1.36 12.58 16.74
C ILE A 74 -0.41 12.31 17.92
N ASP A 75 -0.33 11.05 18.36
CA ASP A 75 0.57 10.66 19.45
C ASP A 75 2.03 10.78 18.99
N PHE A 76 2.34 10.22 17.82
CA PHE A 76 3.62 10.38 17.15
C PHE A 76 3.62 9.86 15.71
N VAL A 77 4.56 10.36 14.91
CA VAL A 77 4.98 9.71 13.67
C VAL A 77 6.50 9.68 13.59
N ALA A 78 7.07 8.52 13.30
CA ALA A 78 8.52 8.34 13.23
C ALA A 78 8.96 7.39 12.11
N ALA A 79 10.11 7.68 11.53
CA ALA A 79 10.87 6.75 10.68
C ALA A 79 11.97 6.06 11.50
N LEU A 80 12.08 4.75 11.34
CA LEU A 80 13.03 3.86 11.98
C LEU A 80 13.85 3.15 10.90
N TYR A 81 15.15 3.35 10.92
CA TYR A 81 16.05 2.76 9.94
C TYR A 81 17.45 2.52 10.53
N ARG A 82 18.28 1.76 9.82
CA ARG A 82 19.66 1.49 10.26
C ARG A 82 20.66 2.20 9.37
N GLU A 83 21.50 3.02 9.97
CA GLU A 83 22.67 3.63 9.33
C GLU A 83 23.92 2.93 9.85
N ASP A 84 24.70 2.28 8.96
CA ASP A 84 25.85 1.46 9.31
C ASP A 84 25.56 0.41 10.42
N GLY A 85 24.35 -0.14 10.40
CA GLY A 85 23.85 -1.11 11.38
C GLY A 85 23.38 -0.52 12.71
N ALA A 86 23.59 0.77 12.97
CA ALA A 86 23.09 1.44 14.16
C ALA A 86 21.64 1.90 13.96
N PRO A 87 20.73 1.66 14.94
CA PRO A 87 19.35 2.13 14.85
C PRO A 87 19.30 3.66 14.92
N VAL A 88 18.51 4.24 14.03
CA VAL A 88 18.19 5.67 13.94
C VAL A 88 16.68 5.82 13.98
N VAL A 89 16.21 6.77 14.79
CA VAL A 89 14.80 7.18 14.84
C VAL A 89 14.74 8.66 14.48
N MET A 90 13.84 9.00 13.57
CA MET A 90 13.63 10.36 13.11
C MET A 90 12.13 10.69 13.17
N PRO A 91 11.70 11.75 13.88
CA PRO A 91 10.32 12.20 13.81
C PRO A 91 9.98 12.63 12.39
N LEU A 92 8.77 12.32 11.96
CA LEU A 92 8.18 12.82 10.73
C LEU A 92 7.22 13.96 11.03
N SER A 93 6.77 14.65 9.98
CA SER A 93 5.73 15.67 10.11
C SER A 93 4.36 15.04 10.32
N ASP A 94 3.48 15.79 10.97
CA ASP A 94 2.07 15.45 11.23
C ASP A 94 1.31 15.05 9.95
N ALA A 95 1.68 15.60 8.79
CA ALA A 95 1.10 15.18 7.50
C ALA A 95 1.21 13.67 7.23
N CYS A 96 2.26 13.00 7.73
CA CYS A 96 2.40 11.55 7.59
C CYS A 96 1.43 10.75 8.48
N ALA A 97 0.73 11.40 9.42
CA ALA A 97 -0.35 10.82 10.20
C ALA A 97 -1.72 10.92 9.51
N ASN A 98 -1.81 11.69 8.42
CA ASN A 98 -3.04 11.93 7.66
C ASN A 98 -2.99 11.42 6.21
N ASP A 99 -1.79 11.13 5.69
CA ASP A 99 -1.60 10.72 4.29
C ASP A 99 -0.55 9.59 4.20
N LEU A 100 -1.01 8.41 3.75
CA LEU A 100 -0.16 7.22 3.60
C LEU A 100 0.89 7.40 2.51
N ASP A 101 0.56 8.08 1.42
CA ASP A 101 1.48 8.33 0.32
C ASP A 101 2.62 9.26 0.75
N GLU A 102 2.34 10.26 1.59
CA GLU A 102 3.38 11.12 2.18
C GLU A 102 4.26 10.32 3.15
N LEU A 103 3.68 9.45 4.00
CA LEU A 103 4.45 8.54 4.86
C LEU A 103 5.39 7.66 4.00
N ILE A 104 4.88 7.01 2.96
CA ILE A 104 5.65 6.18 2.03
C ILE A 104 6.74 7.02 1.34
N ALA A 105 6.41 8.23 0.89
CA ALA A 105 7.34 9.12 0.20
C ALA A 105 8.52 9.51 1.11
N GLN A 106 8.26 9.77 2.40
CA GLN A 106 9.32 10.00 3.37
C GLN A 106 10.19 8.75 3.58
N LEU A 107 9.58 7.58 3.81
CA LEU A 107 10.33 6.34 4.05
C LEU A 107 11.24 5.94 2.89
N ARG A 108 10.80 6.17 1.63
CA ARG A 108 11.62 5.91 0.43
C ARG A 108 12.91 6.74 0.35
N ARG A 109 13.00 7.85 1.09
CA ARG A 109 14.19 8.72 1.14
C ARG A 109 15.20 8.26 2.18
N MET A 110 14.82 7.36 3.08
CA MET A 110 15.67 6.91 4.19
C MET A 110 16.67 5.85 3.73
N PRO A 111 17.92 5.89 4.24
CA PRO A 111 18.90 4.84 3.97
C PRO A 111 18.61 3.57 4.79
N GLY A 112 19.11 2.42 4.34
CA GLY A 112 19.12 1.19 5.14
C GLY A 112 19.03 -0.08 4.31
N ASP A 113 19.91 -1.04 4.60
CA ASP A 113 19.97 -2.33 3.88
C ASP A 113 18.71 -3.18 4.07
N THR A 114 18.02 -3.00 5.20
CA THR A 114 16.77 -3.70 5.55
C THR A 114 15.51 -2.88 5.22
N GLY A 115 15.67 -1.73 4.57
CA GLY A 115 14.62 -0.74 4.37
C GLY A 115 14.34 0.11 5.60
N ALA A 116 13.42 1.06 5.45
CA ALA A 116 12.95 1.95 6.50
C ALA A 116 11.52 1.58 6.90
N VAL A 117 11.25 1.68 8.20
CA VAL A 117 9.95 1.43 8.81
C VAL A 117 9.39 2.77 9.29
N GLY A 118 8.16 3.10 8.93
CA GLY A 118 7.39 4.19 9.51
C GLY A 118 6.43 3.62 10.53
N VAL A 119 6.27 4.32 11.64
CA VAL A 119 5.24 4.04 12.64
C VAL A 119 4.52 5.34 12.94
N ALA A 120 3.20 5.32 12.81
CA ALA A 120 2.29 6.41 13.17
C ALA A 120 1.28 5.89 14.18
N SER A 121 1.05 6.62 15.27
CA SER A 121 0.01 6.34 16.27
C SER A 121 -0.89 7.56 16.37
N VAL A 122 -2.21 7.32 16.35
CA VAL A 122 -3.22 8.37 16.36
C VAL A 122 -4.26 8.07 17.43
N ASN A 123 -4.46 9.07 18.29
CA ASN A 123 -5.47 9.22 19.34
C ASN A 123 -5.51 8.07 20.36
N GLY A 124 -4.43 7.28 20.47
CA GLY A 124 -4.43 6.03 21.24
C GLY A 124 -5.35 4.95 20.68
N GLU A 125 -5.96 5.15 19.50
CA GLU A 125 -6.96 4.25 18.90
C GLU A 125 -6.33 3.23 17.97
N PHE A 126 -5.44 3.68 17.08
CA PHE A 126 -4.75 2.79 16.15
C PHE A 126 -3.32 3.21 15.90
N PHE A 127 -2.54 2.30 15.33
CA PHE A 127 -1.24 2.60 14.76
C PHE A 127 -1.07 1.93 13.40
N VAL A 128 -0.26 2.56 12.56
CA VAL A 128 0.13 2.05 11.24
C VAL A 128 1.63 1.76 11.23
N VAL A 129 2.01 0.60 10.69
CA VAL A 129 3.39 0.27 10.36
C VAL A 129 3.53 0.22 8.84
N GLY A 130 4.24 1.20 8.28
CA GLY A 130 4.64 1.20 6.87
C GLY A 130 6.08 0.74 6.72
N ARG A 131 6.41 -0.03 5.68
CA ARG A 131 7.80 -0.43 5.41
C ARG A 131 8.16 -0.32 3.94
N CYS A 132 9.21 0.45 3.66
CA CYS A 132 9.75 0.62 2.31
C CYS A 132 11.10 -0.10 2.15
N ARG A 133 11.19 -1.00 1.17
CA ARG A 133 12.40 -1.76 0.80
C ARG A 133 12.60 -1.77 -0.71
N GLY A 134 13.48 -0.90 -1.20
CA GLY A 134 13.65 -0.72 -2.63
C GLY A 134 12.34 -0.28 -3.27
N ARG A 135 11.71 -1.17 -4.05
CA ARG A 135 10.40 -0.91 -4.69
C ARG A 135 9.21 -1.46 -3.91
N GLN A 136 9.45 -2.33 -2.93
CA GLN A 136 8.40 -2.96 -2.15
C GLN A 136 7.93 -2.01 -1.05
N VAL A 137 6.62 -1.88 -0.92
CA VAL A 137 5.94 -1.22 0.18
C VAL A 137 5.02 -2.25 0.84
N GLN A 138 5.15 -2.39 2.16
CA GLN A 138 4.31 -3.23 3.01
C GLN A 138 3.64 -2.30 4.02
N VAL A 139 2.40 -2.57 4.39
CA VAL A 139 1.66 -1.82 5.41
C VAL A 139 0.94 -2.79 6.34
N LEU A 140 0.76 -2.37 7.58
CA LEU A 140 -0.06 -3.02 8.61
C LEU A 140 -0.81 -1.91 9.34
N LEU A 141 -2.11 -2.07 9.49
CA LEU A 141 -3.00 -1.25 10.30
C LEU A 141 -3.45 -2.09 11.50
N SER A 142 -3.34 -1.55 12.71
CA SER A 142 -3.66 -2.30 13.93
C SER A 142 -5.15 -2.54 14.15
N ASP A 143 -5.98 -1.63 13.64
CA ASP A 143 -7.43 -1.64 13.80
C ASP A 143 -8.10 -1.13 12.52
N SER A 144 -8.81 -2.02 11.82
CA SER A 144 -9.54 -1.70 10.59
C SER A 144 -10.73 -0.77 10.82
N LEU A 145 -11.40 -0.81 11.98
CA LEU A 145 -12.58 0.03 12.27
C LEU A 145 -12.21 1.52 12.27
N SER A 146 -10.96 1.85 12.62
CA SER A 146 -10.45 3.22 12.60
C SER A 146 -10.50 3.88 11.21
N SER A 147 -10.67 3.10 10.13
CA SER A 147 -10.87 3.64 8.77
C SER A 147 -12.21 4.36 8.58
N ASN A 148 -13.14 4.23 9.53
CA ASN A 148 -14.38 4.99 9.55
C ASN A 148 -14.19 6.44 10.04
N ASP A 149 -13.12 6.71 10.76
CA ASP A 149 -12.92 8.00 11.44
C ASP A 149 -11.64 8.72 10.96
N TRP A 150 -10.62 7.99 10.53
CA TRP A 150 -9.27 8.54 10.34
C TRP A 150 -8.74 8.38 8.90
N PRO A 151 -8.26 9.47 8.26
CA PRO A 151 -7.84 9.45 6.85
C PRO A 151 -6.66 8.49 6.60
N LEU A 152 -5.69 8.40 7.52
CA LEU A 152 -4.58 7.47 7.37
C LEU A 152 -5.02 5.99 7.45
N ALA A 153 -5.98 5.66 8.32
CA ALA A 153 -6.49 4.30 8.40
C ALA A 153 -7.29 3.95 7.14
N ARG A 154 -8.07 4.91 6.63
CA ARG A 154 -8.78 4.82 5.36
C ARG A 154 -7.84 4.54 4.19
N ASP A 155 -6.79 5.34 4.05
CA ASP A 155 -5.76 5.16 3.02
C ASP A 155 -5.13 3.76 3.06
N VAL A 156 -4.90 3.20 4.26
CA VAL A 156 -4.34 1.85 4.38
C VAL A 156 -5.32 0.77 3.92
N VAL A 157 -6.60 0.87 4.31
CA VAL A 157 -7.66 -0.05 3.86
C VAL A 157 -7.79 0.00 2.33
N ASP A 158 -7.84 1.20 1.76
CA ASP A 158 -7.93 1.42 0.33
C ASP A 158 -6.67 0.93 -0.41
N TYR A 159 -5.48 1.17 0.13
CA TYR A 159 -4.21 0.67 -0.40
C TYR A 159 -4.16 -0.87 -0.44
N LEU A 160 -4.74 -1.53 0.56
CA LEU A 160 -4.84 -2.98 0.62
C LEU A 160 -5.94 -3.53 -0.30
N GLY A 161 -6.80 -2.67 -0.85
CA GLY A 161 -7.95 -3.05 -1.67
C GLY A 161 -9.01 -3.80 -0.87
N LEU A 162 -9.16 -3.43 0.40
CA LEU A 162 -10.18 -3.95 1.31
C LEU A 162 -11.39 -3.01 1.32
N ASP A 163 -12.55 -3.54 1.70
CA ASP A 163 -13.72 -2.71 1.97
C ASP A 163 -13.60 -2.12 3.37
N VAL A 164 -14.09 -0.89 3.58
CA VAL A 164 -14.17 -0.31 4.91
C VAL A 164 -15.23 -1.04 5.73
N PRO A 165 -14.88 -1.49 6.95
CA PRO A 165 -15.82 -2.20 7.79
C PRO A 165 -16.95 -1.28 8.27
N ASP A 166 -18.16 -1.84 8.40
CA ASP A 166 -19.33 -1.11 8.91
C ASP A 166 -19.29 -1.04 10.44
N ALA A 167 -19.02 0.16 10.98
CA ALA A 167 -18.93 0.38 12.43
C ALA A 167 -20.26 0.16 13.19
N ASP A 168 -21.40 0.13 12.50
CA ASP A 168 -22.71 -0.18 13.09
C ASP A 168 -23.09 -1.67 13.02
N ASP A 169 -22.28 -2.52 12.35
CA ASP A 169 -22.51 -3.96 12.26
C ASP A 169 -21.87 -4.70 13.44
N ASP A 170 -22.71 -5.27 14.32
CA ASP A 170 -22.27 -6.06 15.48
C ASP A 170 -21.46 -7.33 15.10
N ASP A 171 -21.49 -7.77 13.84
CA ASP A 171 -20.70 -8.91 13.34
C ASP A 171 -19.29 -8.50 12.84
N GLU A 172 -18.98 -7.20 12.73
CA GLU A 172 -17.67 -6.66 12.32
C GLU A 172 -16.89 -6.12 13.54
N ASP A 173 -15.84 -6.84 13.95
CA ASP A 173 -14.98 -6.46 15.07
C ASP A 173 -13.71 -5.71 14.61
N SER A 174 -13.11 -4.95 15.52
CA SER A 174 -11.74 -4.40 15.35
C SER A 174 -10.76 -5.53 15.08
N GLU A 175 -10.12 -5.49 13.91
CA GLU A 175 -9.09 -6.45 13.53
C GLU A 175 -7.91 -5.80 12.83
N PRO A 176 -6.69 -6.32 13.03
CA PRO A 176 -5.53 -5.83 12.30
C PRO A 176 -5.56 -6.32 10.84
N VAL A 177 -5.21 -5.42 9.91
CA VAL A 177 -5.20 -5.70 8.47
C VAL A 177 -3.85 -5.36 7.83
N GLY A 178 -3.50 -6.09 6.77
CA GLY A 178 -2.24 -5.92 6.05
C GLY A 178 -1.23 -7.02 6.34
N ASP A 179 0.05 -6.67 6.46
CA ASP A 179 1.15 -7.63 6.58
C ASP A 179 1.62 -7.80 8.02
N LEU A 180 1.12 -8.82 8.72
CA LEU A 180 1.52 -9.13 10.10
C LEU A 180 2.99 -9.59 10.21
N ASP A 181 3.58 -10.07 9.11
CA ASP A 181 4.97 -10.52 9.02
C ASP A 181 5.93 -9.40 8.55
N ILE A 182 5.44 -8.15 8.47
CA ILE A 182 6.18 -6.98 7.97
C ILE A 182 7.54 -6.76 8.66
N LEU A 183 7.72 -7.24 9.89
CA LEU A 183 8.93 -7.13 10.70
C LEU A 183 9.60 -8.49 11.05
N ALA A 184 9.23 -9.58 10.37
CA ALA A 184 9.74 -10.93 10.64
C ALA A 184 11.28 -11.03 10.58
N ASP A 185 11.90 -10.40 9.59
CA ASP A 185 13.37 -10.35 9.45
C ASP A 185 14.06 -9.48 10.51
N GLN A 186 13.31 -8.62 11.21
CA GLN A 186 13.81 -7.81 12.32
C GLN A 186 13.53 -8.43 13.69
N GLY A 187 12.96 -9.65 13.72
CA GLY A 187 12.75 -10.44 14.93
C GLY A 187 11.37 -10.29 15.56
N VAL A 188 10.38 -9.80 14.82
CA VAL A 188 8.96 -9.82 15.21
C VAL A 188 8.21 -10.73 14.25
N SER A 189 7.91 -11.96 14.67
CA SER A 189 7.09 -12.88 13.87
C SER A 189 5.63 -12.42 13.78
N GLU A 190 4.87 -12.89 12.78
CA GLU A 190 3.40 -12.74 12.72
C GLU A 190 2.75 -13.07 14.06
N PHE A 191 3.07 -14.23 14.65
CA PHE A 191 2.54 -14.59 15.97
C PHE A 191 2.91 -13.57 17.06
N ASP A 192 4.15 -13.06 17.09
CA ASP A 192 4.53 -12.02 18.04
C ASP A 192 3.78 -10.70 17.81
N MET A 193 3.47 -10.38 16.54
CA MET A 193 2.70 -9.21 16.14
C MET A 193 1.24 -9.33 16.58
N GLU A 194 0.59 -10.45 16.25
CA GLU A 194 -0.77 -10.80 16.68
C GLU A 194 -0.90 -10.70 18.20
N ASN A 195 0.02 -11.29 18.96
CA ASN A 195 -0.05 -11.21 20.44
C ASN A 195 0.10 -9.79 20.99
N ILE A 196 0.74 -8.87 20.25
CA ILE A 196 0.77 -7.46 20.65
C ILE A 196 -0.58 -6.82 20.34
N LEU A 197 -1.10 -7.05 19.14
CA LEU A 197 -2.34 -6.45 18.63
C LEU A 197 -3.60 -6.94 19.37
N ASP A 198 -3.59 -8.18 19.86
CA ASP A 198 -4.69 -8.78 20.63
C ASP A 198 -4.93 -8.10 22.00
N ASP A 199 -4.05 -7.21 22.46
CA ASP A 199 -4.20 -6.48 23.73
C ASP A 199 -5.04 -5.21 23.54
N LEU A 200 -6.32 -5.40 23.21
CA LEU A 200 -7.31 -4.34 22.88
C LEU A 200 -7.61 -3.36 24.02
N ASP A 201 -7.17 -3.65 25.25
CA ASP A 201 -7.34 -2.76 26.41
C ASP A 201 -6.20 -1.74 26.53
N GLU A 202 -5.14 -1.86 25.73
CA GLU A 202 -3.94 -1.02 25.78
C GLU A 202 -3.98 0.08 24.70
N ASP A 203 -3.37 1.22 25.02
CA ASP A 203 -3.21 2.36 24.11
C ASP A 203 -2.38 1.98 22.87
N SER A 204 -2.81 2.43 21.68
CA SER A 204 -2.15 2.09 20.41
C SER A 204 -0.68 2.54 20.36
N GLY A 205 -0.34 3.65 21.03
CA GLY A 205 1.02 4.15 21.14
C GLY A 205 1.91 3.25 22.00
N GLU A 206 1.37 2.67 23.07
CA GLU A 206 2.04 1.67 23.90
C GLU A 206 2.21 0.33 23.15
N LEU A 207 1.20 -0.11 22.38
CA LEU A 207 1.32 -1.28 21.52
C LEU A 207 2.41 -1.09 20.45
N ALA A 208 2.42 0.05 19.77
CA ALA A 208 3.46 0.42 18.83
C ALA A 208 4.85 0.48 19.49
N HIS A 209 4.95 0.98 20.73
CA HIS A 209 6.21 0.99 21.48
C HIS A 209 6.74 -0.42 21.75
N ARG A 210 5.87 -1.37 22.11
CA ARG A 210 6.24 -2.79 22.28
C ARG A 210 6.82 -3.37 20.98
N VAL A 211 6.25 -3.04 19.82
CA VAL A 211 6.81 -3.42 18.50
C VAL A 211 8.22 -2.83 18.33
N ILE A 212 8.38 -1.54 18.61
CA ILE A 212 9.66 -0.79 18.51
C ILE A 212 10.74 -1.37 19.45
N GLU A 213 10.35 -1.83 20.65
CA GLU A 213 11.24 -2.52 21.58
C GLU A 213 11.71 -3.87 21.02
N LYS A 214 10.80 -4.65 20.42
CA LYS A 214 11.16 -5.94 19.83
C LYS A 214 12.18 -5.77 18.70
N ILE A 215 12.02 -4.77 17.82
CA ILE A 215 12.99 -4.48 16.73
C ILE A 215 14.25 -3.72 17.17
N LYS A 216 14.41 -3.43 18.47
CA LYS A 216 15.61 -2.84 19.10
C LYS A 216 15.86 -1.37 18.75
N PHE A 217 14.78 -0.58 18.67
CA PHE A 217 14.83 0.87 18.45
C PHE A 217 14.41 1.71 19.67
N ALA A 218 13.80 1.10 20.69
CA ALA A 218 13.25 1.82 21.86
C ALA A 218 14.21 2.86 22.49
N PRO A 219 15.49 2.58 22.76
CA PRO A 219 16.37 3.58 23.37
C PRO A 219 16.61 4.84 22.55
N GLN A 220 16.45 4.77 21.23
CA GLN A 220 16.54 5.90 20.31
C GLN A 220 15.18 6.59 20.18
N PHE A 221 14.11 5.80 20.15
CA PHE A 221 12.74 6.27 20.12
C PHE A 221 12.43 7.14 21.35
N ASP A 222 12.67 6.62 22.57
CA ASP A 222 12.39 7.30 23.84
C ASP A 222 13.16 8.62 24.05
N ARG A 223 14.21 8.86 23.26
CA ARG A 223 14.98 10.12 23.32
C ARG A 223 14.37 11.22 22.49
N VAL A 224 13.52 10.85 21.55
CA VAL A 224 13.10 11.66 20.43
C VAL A 224 11.58 11.85 20.49
N ILE A 225 10.85 10.77 20.76
CA ILE A 225 9.42 10.74 21.02
C ILE A 225 9.20 10.63 22.53
N HIS A 226 8.25 11.41 23.04
CA HIS A 226 7.86 11.37 24.44
C HIS A 226 6.41 10.89 24.48
N LEU A 227 6.24 9.62 24.84
CA LEU A 227 4.96 9.05 25.27
C LEU A 227 4.57 9.66 26.64
#